data_AF-U1PDB4-F1
#
_entry.id   AF-U1PDB4-F1
#
_cell.length_a   1.000
_cell.length_b   1.000
_cell.length_c   1.000
_cell.angle_alpha   90.00
_cell.angle_beta   90.00
_cell.angle_gamma   90.00
#
_symmetry.space_group_name_H-M   'P 1'
#
loop_
_entity.id
_entity.type
_entity.pdbx_description
1 polymer ?
#
loop_
_entity_poly.entity_id
_entity_poly.type
_entity_poly.pdbx_seq_one_letter_code
_entity_poly.pdbx_strand_id
1 'polypeptide(L)'
;MSRPADNRAQFHPDDHPNDHFLLTTVVGSYAKPKWLNRADDLVDDPDSKFDEEKLQEAHDDAARVITNEHERCGLDTVVDGEVRRNEMVEFFAEQIDGYEFNGPVKVWGHNYFDKPSVSSEVAYDEPWLVDEFEFTNNVASKPVKVPITGPYTLGCWAFNEAYDSQEELVYELAELVNTEIEQLVETGARYIQIDEPALATTPDDHAIVGEALDRIAAGSTRTCGSACTSVTATTRGSTPNSTTTRSTRLTSNSATTTTSRSTCSPTPNSCRISHSALSMCTMARLNRSTRSKRTSNRA
;
A
#
# COMPACT_ATOMS: atom_id res chain seq x y z
N MET A 1 -21.15 15.48 -8.45
CA MET A 1 -21.54 14.17 -7.90
C MET A 1 -21.23 14.19 -6.41
N SER A 2 -22.19 13.94 -5.54
CA SER A 2 -21.94 13.80 -4.10
C SER A 2 -21.12 12.53 -3.87
N ARG A 3 -20.03 12.62 -3.11
CA ARG A 3 -19.34 11.43 -2.57
C ARG A 3 -20.38 10.59 -1.81
N PRO A 4 -20.42 9.26 -1.94
CA PRO A 4 -21.33 8.45 -1.16
C PRO A 4 -20.99 8.66 0.31
N ALA A 5 -21.93 9.23 1.07
CA ALA A 5 -21.80 9.36 2.52
C ALA A 5 -21.73 7.97 3.19
N ASP A 6 -22.29 6.95 2.52
CA ASP A 6 -22.39 5.58 3.01
C ASP A 6 -21.04 4.88 3.22
N ASN A 7 -20.09 5.05 2.29
CA ASN A 7 -18.81 4.35 2.38
C ASN A 7 -17.92 4.84 3.53
N ARG A 8 -18.19 6.00 4.14
CA ARG A 8 -17.42 6.46 5.31
C ARG A 8 -18.02 5.96 6.62
N ALA A 9 -19.34 5.72 6.64
CA ALA A 9 -20.05 5.27 7.82
C ALA A 9 -19.62 3.86 8.25
N GLN A 10 -19.28 3.00 7.30
CA GLN A 10 -18.75 1.65 7.60
C GLN A 10 -17.43 1.65 8.40
N PHE A 11 -16.70 2.78 8.41
CA PHE A 11 -15.45 2.93 9.14
C PHE A 11 -15.63 3.71 10.45
N HIS A 12 -16.85 4.09 10.80
CA HIS A 12 -17.17 4.73 12.07
C HIS A 12 -17.45 3.65 13.12
N PRO A 13 -16.75 3.65 14.27
CA PRO A 13 -17.08 2.74 15.36
C PRO A 13 -18.50 3.00 15.88
N ASP A 14 -19.29 1.94 16.06
CA ASP A 14 -20.73 2.03 16.41
C ASP A 14 -21.02 2.96 17.62
N ASP A 15 -20.11 3.00 18.59
CA ASP A 15 -20.24 3.78 19.83
C ASP A 15 -19.42 5.08 19.85
N HIS A 16 -18.98 5.61 18.70
CA HIS A 16 -18.12 6.79 18.67
C HIS A 16 -18.90 8.06 19.09
N PRO A 17 -18.39 8.86 20.06
CA PRO A 17 -19.16 9.91 20.74
C PRO A 17 -19.44 11.16 19.90
N ASN A 18 -18.91 11.24 18.67
CA ASN A 18 -19.07 12.39 17.80
C ASN A 18 -19.62 11.97 16.43
N ASP A 19 -20.48 12.82 15.86
CA ASP A 19 -20.99 12.73 14.48
C ASP A 19 -19.88 12.80 13.43
N HIS A 20 -18.74 13.40 13.79
CA HIS A 20 -17.56 13.51 12.95
C HIS A 20 -16.43 12.66 13.53
N PHE A 21 -15.95 11.73 12.71
CA PHE A 21 -14.86 10.83 13.04
C PHE A 21 -13.74 10.96 12.00
N LEU A 22 -12.52 11.11 12.49
CA LEU A 22 -11.30 11.11 11.69
C LEU A 22 -10.49 9.87 12.05
N LEU A 23 -10.52 8.88 11.16
CA LEU A 23 -9.72 7.67 11.31
C LEU A 23 -8.23 8.01 11.36
N THR A 24 -7.58 7.55 12.41
CA THR A 24 -6.14 7.59 12.58
C THR A 24 -5.53 6.24 12.25
N THR A 25 -4.53 6.25 11.38
CA THR A 25 -3.74 5.08 11.00
C THR A 25 -2.35 5.55 10.56
N VAL A 26 -1.42 4.61 10.44
CA VAL A 26 -0.13 4.80 9.76
C VAL A 26 -0.21 4.30 8.32
N VAL A 27 0.86 4.50 7.53
CA VAL A 27 0.94 4.04 6.13
C VAL A 27 1.13 2.51 6.06
N GLY A 28 1.98 1.94 6.89
CA GLY A 28 2.31 0.51 6.84
C GLY A 28 3.58 0.24 7.64
N SER A 29 4.72 0.21 6.96
CA SER A 29 6.04 -0.03 7.56
C SER A 29 6.30 0.69 8.88
N TYR A 30 6.88 -0.05 9.83
CA TYR A 30 7.37 0.44 11.10
C TYR A 30 8.86 0.13 11.27
N ALA A 31 9.53 0.80 12.20
CA ALA A 31 10.95 0.56 12.42
C ALA A 31 11.17 -0.86 12.98
N LYS A 32 11.82 -1.74 12.20
CA LYS A 32 12.20 -3.09 12.65
C LYS A 32 13.00 -3.00 13.96
N PRO A 33 12.59 -3.72 15.02
CA PRO A 33 13.36 -3.76 16.25
C PRO A 33 14.79 -4.28 15.98
N LYS A 34 15.79 -3.71 16.65
CA LYS A 34 17.20 -4.09 16.41
C LYS A 34 17.50 -5.57 16.65
N TRP A 35 16.72 -6.21 17.51
CA TRP A 35 16.85 -7.64 17.77
C TRP A 35 16.34 -8.50 16.61
N LEU A 36 15.41 -7.99 15.79
CA LEU A 36 14.91 -8.69 14.61
C LEU A 36 15.97 -8.71 13.51
N ASN A 37 16.62 -7.58 13.25
CA ASN A 37 17.79 -7.56 12.34
C ASN A 37 18.89 -8.54 12.77
N ARG A 38 19.04 -8.75 14.09
CA ARG A 38 20.01 -9.74 14.60
C ARG A 38 19.51 -11.18 14.40
N ALA A 39 18.20 -11.42 14.41
CA ALA A 39 17.62 -12.71 14.08
C ALA A 39 17.84 -13.03 12.60
N ASP A 40 17.64 -12.06 11.71
CA ASP A 40 17.98 -12.17 10.28
C ASP A 40 19.46 -12.57 10.10
N ASP A 41 20.39 -11.82 10.71
CA ASP A 41 21.82 -12.14 10.65
C ASP A 41 22.16 -13.55 11.20
N LEU A 42 21.33 -14.09 12.09
CA LEU A 42 21.58 -15.38 12.75
C LEU A 42 21.02 -16.56 11.97
N VAL A 43 19.98 -16.37 11.15
CA VAL A 43 19.43 -17.43 10.29
C VAL A 43 20.37 -17.71 9.12
N ASP A 44 21.02 -16.67 8.60
CA ASP A 44 21.97 -16.74 7.47
C ASP A 44 23.35 -17.28 7.87
N ASP A 45 23.64 -17.37 9.18
CA ASP A 45 24.91 -17.86 9.70
C ASP A 45 24.92 -19.40 9.78
N PRO A 46 25.71 -20.11 8.95
CA PRO A 46 25.73 -21.57 8.94
C PRO A 46 26.27 -22.19 10.24
N ASP A 47 26.98 -21.42 11.07
CA ASP A 47 27.49 -21.87 12.37
C ASP A 47 26.47 -21.62 13.51
N SER A 48 25.37 -20.94 13.22
CA SER A 48 24.29 -20.66 14.15
C SER A 48 23.35 -21.86 14.32
N LYS A 49 22.68 -21.92 15.48
CA LYS A 49 21.57 -22.85 15.73
C LYS A 49 20.20 -22.17 15.62
N PHE A 50 20.21 -20.94 15.13
CA PHE A 50 19.01 -20.17 14.85
C PHE A 50 18.51 -20.60 13.48
N ASP A 51 17.29 -21.11 13.43
CA ASP A 51 16.66 -21.68 12.25
C ASP A 51 15.42 -20.87 11.87
N GLU A 52 14.83 -21.21 10.74
CA GLU A 52 13.66 -20.52 10.18
C GLU A 52 12.47 -20.50 11.13
N GLU A 53 12.28 -21.56 11.93
CA GLU A 53 11.22 -21.61 12.94
C GLU A 53 11.40 -20.51 14.00
N LYS A 54 12.63 -20.29 14.47
CA LYS A 54 12.93 -19.21 15.43
C LYS A 54 12.86 -17.83 14.79
N LEU A 55 13.18 -17.71 13.49
CA LEU A 55 13.00 -16.45 12.77
C LEU A 55 11.53 -16.10 12.64
N GLN A 56 10.69 -17.08 12.31
CA GLN A 56 9.24 -16.92 12.25
C GLN A 56 8.67 -16.50 13.62
N GLU A 57 9.10 -17.12 14.72
CA GLU A 57 8.73 -16.68 16.08
C GLU A 57 9.15 -15.23 16.34
N ALA A 58 10.35 -14.83 15.92
CA ALA A 58 10.84 -13.47 16.06
C ALA A 58 10.01 -12.46 15.23
N HIS A 59 9.58 -12.82 14.02
CA HIS A 59 8.67 -12.03 13.20
C HIS A 59 7.30 -11.85 13.86
N ASP A 60 6.71 -12.94 14.37
CA ASP A 60 5.45 -12.94 15.12
C ASP A 60 5.52 -11.99 16.32
N ASP A 61 6.60 -12.08 17.10
CA ASP A 61 6.82 -11.21 18.25
C ASP A 61 6.97 -9.74 17.85
N ALA A 62 7.66 -9.45 16.75
CA ALA A 62 7.85 -8.09 16.25
C ALA A 62 6.50 -7.48 15.82
N ALA A 63 5.73 -8.24 15.04
CA ALA A 63 4.40 -7.85 14.57
C ALA A 63 3.47 -7.59 15.76
N ARG A 64 3.48 -8.46 16.79
CA ARG A 64 2.70 -8.28 18.02
C ARG A 64 3.09 -7.01 18.79
N VAL A 65 4.39 -6.76 18.95
CA VAL A 65 4.89 -5.57 19.66
C VAL A 65 4.45 -4.29 18.95
N ILE A 66 4.57 -4.23 17.62
CA ILE A 66 4.21 -3.05 16.83
C ILE A 66 2.69 -2.83 16.82
N THR A 67 1.93 -3.90 16.61
CA THR A 67 0.47 -3.87 16.70
C THR A 67 0.01 -3.31 18.05
N ASN A 68 0.58 -3.81 19.15
CA ASN A 68 0.24 -3.32 20.48
C ASN A 68 0.67 -1.86 20.72
N GLU A 69 1.79 -1.43 20.15
CA GLU A 69 2.23 -0.04 20.23
C GLU A 69 1.26 0.91 19.49
N HIS A 70 0.76 0.51 18.32
CA HIS A 70 -0.28 1.24 17.60
C HIS A 70 -1.57 1.39 18.42
N GLU A 71 -2.01 0.32 19.10
CA GLU A 71 -3.17 0.35 19.98
C GLU A 71 -2.96 1.26 21.19
N ARG A 72 -1.79 1.17 21.83
CA ARG A 72 -1.41 2.01 22.98
C ARG A 72 -1.32 3.49 22.61
N CYS A 73 -0.93 3.80 21.38
CA CYS A 73 -0.95 5.15 20.83
C CYS A 73 -2.37 5.65 20.51
N GLY A 74 -3.36 4.77 20.52
CA GLY A 74 -4.75 5.11 20.27
C GLY A 74 -5.15 5.13 18.79
N LEU A 75 -4.35 4.56 17.88
CA LEU A 75 -4.71 4.50 16.45
C LEU A 75 -6.02 3.74 16.24
N ASP A 76 -6.89 4.19 15.34
CA ASP A 76 -8.19 3.56 15.08
C ASP A 76 -8.07 2.29 14.25
N THR A 77 -7.03 2.20 13.42
CA THR A 77 -6.69 1.03 12.61
C THR A 77 -5.19 0.78 12.74
N VAL A 78 -4.82 -0.48 12.88
CA VAL A 78 -3.44 -0.90 13.15
C VAL A 78 -2.87 -1.69 11.98
N VAL A 79 -1.55 -1.80 11.95
CA VAL A 79 -0.78 -2.60 10.99
C VAL A 79 0.29 -3.37 11.77
N ASP A 80 0.77 -4.46 11.20
CA ASP A 80 1.85 -5.29 11.75
C ASP A 80 3.23 -4.62 11.64
N GLY A 81 3.34 -3.58 10.80
CA GLY A 81 4.55 -2.83 10.54
C GLY A 81 5.38 -3.39 9.39
N GLU A 82 4.84 -4.33 8.60
CA GLU A 82 5.50 -4.98 7.46
C GLU A 82 6.86 -5.59 7.85
N VAL A 83 6.98 -6.08 9.09
CA VAL A 83 8.27 -6.48 9.66
C VAL A 83 8.83 -7.77 9.06
N ARG A 84 7.95 -8.61 8.52
CA ARG A 84 8.28 -9.83 7.76
C ARG A 84 8.86 -9.54 6.39
N ARG A 85 8.70 -8.31 5.90
CA ARG A 85 9.03 -7.93 4.53
C ARG A 85 10.37 -7.23 4.51
N ASN A 86 11.21 -7.53 3.53
CA ASN A 86 12.51 -6.88 3.37
C ASN A 86 12.41 -5.61 2.52
N GLU A 87 11.82 -5.74 1.33
CA GLU A 87 11.56 -4.66 0.39
C GLU A 87 10.17 -4.88 -0.24
N MET A 88 9.49 -3.79 -0.59
CA MET A 88 8.09 -3.83 -1.02
C MET A 88 7.86 -4.46 -2.41
N VAL A 89 8.90 -4.68 -3.21
CA VAL A 89 8.82 -5.43 -4.49
C VAL A 89 9.52 -6.77 -4.38
N GLU A 90 10.68 -6.82 -3.72
CA GLU A 90 11.43 -8.06 -3.49
C GLU A 90 10.58 -9.11 -2.81
N PHE A 91 9.85 -8.73 -1.76
CA PHE A 91 8.93 -9.64 -1.05
C PHE A 91 7.97 -10.29 -2.04
N PHE A 92 7.12 -9.53 -2.74
CA PHE A 92 6.14 -10.11 -3.67
C PHE A 92 6.78 -10.86 -4.86
N ALA A 93 7.95 -10.42 -5.33
CA ALA A 93 8.68 -11.11 -6.39
C ALA A 93 9.11 -12.53 -5.99
N GLU A 94 9.35 -12.79 -4.70
CA GLU A 94 9.63 -14.16 -4.22
C GLU A 94 8.38 -15.05 -4.17
N GLN A 95 7.17 -14.48 -4.14
CA GLN A 95 5.90 -15.24 -4.10
C GLN A 95 5.17 -15.32 -5.45
N ILE A 96 5.62 -14.58 -6.47
CA ILE A 96 5.00 -14.56 -7.80
C ILE A 96 5.86 -15.38 -8.75
N ASP A 97 5.29 -16.47 -9.26
CA ASP A 97 5.91 -17.25 -10.33
C ASP A 97 6.19 -16.36 -11.53
N GLY A 98 7.32 -16.59 -12.20
CA GLY A 98 7.77 -15.83 -13.36
C GLY A 98 8.71 -14.66 -13.05
N TYR A 99 8.89 -14.31 -11.77
CA TYR A 99 9.97 -13.43 -11.31
C TYR A 99 11.28 -14.20 -11.11
N GLU A 100 12.40 -13.55 -11.43
CA GLU A 100 13.75 -14.05 -11.21
C GLU A 100 14.68 -12.95 -10.67
N PHE A 101 15.59 -13.32 -9.78
CA PHE A 101 16.62 -12.43 -9.25
C PHE A 101 17.95 -12.63 -9.96
N ASN A 102 18.42 -11.57 -10.64
CA ASN A 102 19.67 -11.54 -11.40
C ASN A 102 20.84 -10.92 -10.62
N GLY A 103 20.61 -10.61 -9.33
CA GLY A 103 21.58 -10.01 -8.44
C GLY A 103 21.50 -8.48 -8.36
N PRO A 104 22.33 -7.88 -7.49
CA PRO A 104 22.15 -6.50 -7.05
C PRO A 104 22.37 -5.47 -8.16
N VAL A 105 21.36 -4.62 -8.37
CA VAL A 105 21.40 -3.49 -9.30
C VAL A 105 21.65 -2.20 -8.54
N LYS A 106 22.57 -1.39 -9.09
CA LYS A 106 22.89 -0.08 -8.51
C LYS A 106 21.80 0.94 -8.84
N VAL A 107 21.12 1.47 -7.81
CA VAL A 107 20.03 2.45 -7.98
C VAL A 107 20.53 3.87 -7.75
N TRP A 108 21.07 4.18 -6.56
CA TRP A 108 21.59 5.52 -6.25
C TRP A 108 22.74 5.47 -5.24
N GLY A 109 23.79 6.25 -5.50
CA GLY A 109 24.95 6.36 -4.62
C GLY A 109 25.69 5.04 -4.47
N HIS A 110 25.73 4.50 -3.25
CA HIS A 110 26.26 3.16 -2.92
C HIS A 110 25.14 2.16 -2.58
N ASN A 111 23.87 2.49 -2.86
CA ASN A 111 22.76 1.60 -2.59
C ASN A 111 22.53 0.68 -3.80
N TYR A 112 22.49 -0.60 -3.48
CA TYR A 112 22.18 -1.69 -4.39
C TYR A 112 20.89 -2.35 -3.91
N PHE A 113 20.05 -2.75 -4.84
CA PHE A 113 18.79 -3.43 -4.58
C PHE A 113 18.74 -4.67 -5.45
N ASP A 114 18.15 -5.76 -4.96
CA ASP A 114 17.91 -6.93 -5.78
C ASP A 114 16.69 -6.68 -6.65
N LYS A 115 16.91 -5.96 -7.77
CA LYS A 115 15.84 -5.58 -8.67
C LYS A 115 15.49 -6.81 -9.53
N PRO A 116 14.27 -7.36 -9.44
CA PRO A 116 13.95 -8.59 -10.15
C PRO A 116 13.68 -8.34 -11.64
N SER A 117 13.71 -9.43 -12.40
CA SER A 117 13.24 -9.51 -13.78
C SER A 117 11.99 -10.39 -13.84
N VAL A 118 11.02 -10.04 -14.68
CA VAL A 118 9.92 -10.91 -15.09
C VAL A 118 10.36 -11.65 -16.35
N SER A 119 10.82 -12.89 -16.17
CA SER A 119 11.44 -13.73 -17.21
C SER A 119 10.44 -14.60 -17.95
N SER A 120 9.27 -14.84 -17.35
CA SER A 120 8.17 -15.63 -17.94
C SER A 120 6.80 -15.12 -17.48
N GLU A 121 5.74 -15.79 -17.94
CA GLU A 121 4.35 -15.46 -17.58
C GLU A 121 4.18 -15.45 -16.06
N VAL A 122 3.50 -14.44 -15.53
CA VAL A 122 3.35 -14.27 -14.08
C VAL A 122 2.20 -15.13 -13.60
N ALA A 123 2.39 -15.86 -12.51
CA ALA A 123 1.35 -16.72 -11.97
C ALA A 123 1.21 -16.59 -10.46
N TYR A 124 0.00 -16.88 -9.99
CA TYR A 124 -0.34 -16.95 -8.59
C TYR A 124 -0.15 -18.39 -8.11
N ASP A 125 0.69 -18.61 -7.10
CA ASP A 125 0.91 -19.93 -6.50
C ASP A 125 0.20 -20.05 -5.14
N GLU A 126 0.68 -19.31 -4.14
CA GLU A 126 0.23 -19.38 -2.75
C GLU A 126 -0.18 -17.99 -2.19
N PRO A 127 -1.01 -17.93 -1.13
CA PRO A 127 -1.33 -16.70 -0.41
C PRO A 127 -0.10 -15.89 0.02
N TRP A 128 -0.06 -14.60 -0.33
CA TRP A 128 1.08 -13.74 -0.02
C TRP A 128 0.99 -13.14 1.39
N LEU A 129 -0.19 -12.66 1.76
CA LEU A 129 -0.42 -11.83 2.94
C LEU A 129 -1.47 -12.42 3.90
N VAL A 130 -2.10 -13.54 3.56
CA VAL A 130 -3.15 -14.14 4.39
C VAL A 130 -2.61 -14.53 5.77
N ASP A 131 -1.48 -15.21 5.84
CA ASP A 131 -0.90 -15.67 7.11
C ASP A 131 -0.49 -14.51 8.03
N GLU A 132 0.14 -13.46 7.48
CA GLU A 132 0.49 -12.26 8.27
C GLU A 132 -0.76 -11.52 8.75
N PHE A 133 -1.82 -11.46 7.94
CA PHE A 133 -3.09 -10.84 8.30
C PHE A 133 -3.78 -11.64 9.40
N GLU A 134 -3.90 -12.96 9.27
CA GLU A 134 -4.52 -13.82 10.29
C GLU A 134 -3.82 -13.68 11.63
N PHE A 135 -2.49 -13.77 11.65
CA PHE A 135 -1.71 -13.59 12.87
C PHE A 135 -2.00 -12.24 13.51
N THR A 136 -1.90 -11.15 12.73
CA THR A 136 -2.06 -9.79 13.23
C THR A 136 -3.47 -9.54 13.73
N ASN A 137 -4.48 -10.01 12.99
CA ASN A 137 -5.89 -9.89 13.35
C ASN A 137 -6.22 -10.68 14.62
N ASN A 138 -5.56 -11.83 14.86
CA ASN A 138 -5.73 -12.62 16.08
C ASN A 138 -5.14 -11.96 17.33
N VAL A 139 -4.09 -11.15 17.20
CA VAL A 139 -3.44 -10.46 18.34
C VAL A 139 -3.94 -9.03 18.54
N ALA A 140 -4.61 -8.45 17.54
CA ALA A 140 -5.16 -7.11 17.60
C ALA A 140 -6.55 -7.07 18.26
N SER A 141 -6.80 -5.99 19.01
CA SER A 141 -8.11 -5.57 19.51
C SER A 141 -8.77 -4.51 18.64
N LYS A 142 -8.04 -3.99 17.64
CA LYS A 142 -8.50 -3.00 16.66
C LYS A 142 -8.45 -3.55 15.24
N PRO A 143 -9.25 -2.99 14.30
CA PRO A 143 -9.20 -3.43 12.92
C PRO A 143 -7.79 -3.33 12.33
N VAL A 144 -7.41 -4.35 11.56
CA VAL A 144 -6.11 -4.42 10.89
C VAL A 144 -6.25 -3.92 9.46
N LYS A 145 -5.27 -3.10 9.04
CA LYS A 145 -5.08 -2.69 7.65
C LYS A 145 -3.90 -3.43 7.05
N VAL A 146 -4.08 -3.93 5.83
CA VAL A 146 -3.06 -4.66 5.07
C VAL A 146 -2.56 -3.79 3.92
N PRO A 147 -1.32 -3.32 3.95
CA PRO A 147 -0.65 -2.71 2.79
C PRO A 147 -0.22 -3.80 1.81
N ILE A 148 -0.55 -3.64 0.53
CA ILE A 148 -0.09 -4.47 -0.58
C ILE A 148 0.52 -3.56 -1.65
N THR A 149 1.63 -3.99 -2.26
CA THR A 149 2.22 -3.24 -3.38
C THR A 149 1.33 -3.37 -4.61
N GLY A 150 1.03 -2.24 -5.25
CA GLY A 150 0.16 -2.22 -6.41
C GLY A 150 0.82 -2.77 -7.67
N PRO A 151 0.01 -3.23 -8.63
CA PRO A 151 0.50 -3.91 -9.83
C PRO A 151 1.40 -3.02 -10.70
N TYR A 152 1.18 -1.70 -10.69
CA TYR A 152 2.01 -0.79 -11.48
C TYR A 152 3.42 -0.69 -10.92
N THR A 153 3.56 -0.62 -9.59
CA THR A 153 4.87 -0.61 -8.92
C THR A 153 5.56 -1.96 -9.04
N LEU A 154 4.84 -3.08 -8.90
CA LEU A 154 5.38 -4.42 -9.11
C LEU A 154 5.97 -4.59 -10.53
N GLY A 155 5.32 -4.06 -11.56
CA GLY A 155 5.83 -4.09 -12.93
C GLY A 155 6.96 -3.10 -13.18
N CYS A 156 6.79 -1.82 -12.80
CA CYS A 156 7.76 -0.76 -13.10
C CYS A 156 9.10 -0.91 -12.39
N TRP A 157 9.10 -1.50 -11.19
CA TRP A 157 10.30 -1.77 -10.43
C TRP A 157 10.86 -3.17 -10.70
N ALA A 158 10.38 -3.87 -11.73
CA ALA A 158 11.02 -5.04 -12.31
C ALA A 158 11.64 -4.70 -13.69
N PHE A 159 12.41 -5.62 -14.26
CA PHE A 159 12.68 -5.63 -15.70
C PHE A 159 11.66 -6.53 -16.39
N ASN A 160 11.01 -6.04 -17.45
CA ASN A 160 10.06 -6.85 -18.21
C ASN A 160 10.77 -7.50 -19.39
N GLU A 161 10.90 -8.83 -19.35
CA GLU A 161 11.49 -9.63 -20.43
C GLU A 161 10.46 -10.57 -21.08
N ALA A 162 9.32 -10.80 -20.43
CA ALA A 162 8.30 -11.77 -20.84
C ALA A 162 7.13 -11.17 -21.67
N TYR A 163 6.79 -9.90 -21.47
CA TYR A 163 5.62 -9.26 -22.09
C TYR A 163 6.00 -8.21 -23.13
N ASP A 164 5.12 -7.99 -24.11
CA ASP A 164 5.37 -7.05 -25.20
C ASP A 164 5.37 -5.58 -24.72
N SER A 165 4.69 -5.30 -23.61
CA SER A 165 4.62 -3.96 -23.02
C SER A 165 4.59 -3.98 -21.50
N GLN A 166 5.00 -2.86 -20.90
CA GLN A 166 4.83 -2.63 -19.45
C GLN A 166 3.36 -2.61 -19.05
N GLU A 167 2.49 -2.06 -19.89
CA GLU A 167 1.05 -2.01 -19.64
C GLU A 167 0.46 -3.43 -19.51
N GLU A 168 0.83 -4.34 -20.41
CA GLU A 168 0.39 -5.74 -20.38
C GLU A 168 0.82 -6.44 -19.10
N LEU A 169 2.10 -6.31 -18.71
CA LEU A 169 2.60 -6.85 -17.44
C LEU A 169 1.82 -6.31 -16.24
N VAL A 170 1.58 -4.99 -16.19
CA VAL A 170 0.82 -4.38 -15.08
C VAL A 170 -0.60 -4.90 -15.01
N TYR A 171 -1.21 -5.21 -16.14
CA TYR A 171 -2.55 -5.78 -16.20
C TYR A 171 -2.60 -7.23 -15.74
N GLU A 172 -1.64 -8.07 -16.08
CA GLU A 172 -1.55 -9.43 -15.55
C GLU A 172 -1.29 -9.42 -14.04
N LEU A 173 -0.38 -8.56 -13.57
CA LEU A 173 -0.14 -8.36 -12.13
C LEU A 173 -1.39 -7.87 -11.40
N ALA A 174 -2.26 -7.08 -12.04
CA ALA A 174 -3.50 -6.63 -11.44
C ALA A 174 -4.48 -7.78 -11.16
N GLU A 175 -4.50 -8.82 -12.00
CA GLU A 175 -5.31 -10.03 -11.77
C GLU A 175 -4.75 -10.84 -10.58
N LEU A 176 -3.43 -10.96 -10.45
CA LEU A 176 -2.79 -11.64 -9.31
C LEU A 176 -3.06 -10.88 -7.99
N VAL A 177 -2.88 -9.56 -7.99
CA VAL A 177 -3.20 -8.69 -6.84
C VAL A 177 -4.69 -8.77 -6.49
N ASN A 178 -5.57 -8.86 -7.48
CA ASN A 178 -7.00 -9.07 -7.23
C ASN A 178 -7.25 -10.41 -6.52
N THR A 179 -6.57 -11.47 -6.94
CA THR A 179 -6.67 -12.80 -6.33
C THR A 179 -6.24 -12.79 -4.86
N GLU A 180 -5.13 -12.11 -4.54
CA GLU A 180 -4.68 -11.90 -3.15
C GLU A 180 -5.71 -11.11 -2.33
N ILE A 181 -6.24 -10.03 -2.90
CA ILE A 181 -7.25 -9.18 -2.24
C ILE A 181 -8.53 -9.97 -1.94
N GLU A 182 -8.96 -10.84 -2.86
CA GLU A 182 -10.14 -11.68 -2.64
C GLU A 182 -9.93 -12.63 -1.47
N GLN A 183 -8.77 -13.26 -1.38
CA GLN A 183 -8.44 -14.14 -0.25
C GLN A 183 -8.36 -13.38 1.07
N LEU A 184 -7.71 -12.22 1.11
CA LEU A 184 -7.68 -11.37 2.30
C LEU A 184 -9.11 -10.99 2.76
N VAL A 185 -9.98 -10.64 1.82
CA VAL A 185 -11.38 -10.29 2.11
C VAL A 185 -12.15 -11.50 2.64
N GLU A 186 -11.95 -12.69 2.07
CA GLU A 186 -12.55 -13.94 2.54
C GLU A 186 -12.11 -14.29 3.97
N THR A 187 -10.85 -14.02 4.30
CA THR A 187 -10.30 -14.17 5.67
C THR A 187 -10.79 -13.08 6.64
N GLY A 188 -11.43 -12.03 6.13
CA GLY A 188 -12.10 -10.99 6.91
C GLY A 188 -11.38 -9.64 6.96
N ALA A 189 -10.38 -9.42 6.11
CA ALA A 189 -9.72 -8.12 5.97
C ALA A 189 -10.71 -7.06 5.47
N ARG A 190 -10.76 -5.93 6.18
CA ARG A 190 -11.68 -4.80 5.86
C ARG A 190 -10.96 -3.59 5.27
N TYR A 191 -9.67 -3.45 5.58
CA TYR A 191 -8.85 -2.31 5.17
C TYR A 191 -7.66 -2.82 4.37
N ILE A 192 -7.71 -2.65 3.05
CA ILE A 192 -6.61 -3.02 2.16
C ILE A 192 -6.12 -1.75 1.44
N GLN A 193 -4.84 -1.47 1.57
CA GLN A 193 -4.18 -0.33 0.94
C GLN A 193 -3.33 -0.83 -0.21
N ILE A 194 -3.48 -0.22 -1.39
CA ILE A 194 -2.66 -0.54 -2.57
C ILE A 194 -1.64 0.58 -2.75
N ASP A 195 -0.36 0.25 -2.64
CA ASP A 195 0.71 1.24 -2.70
C ASP A 195 1.30 1.37 -4.10
N GLU A 196 1.24 2.58 -4.66
CA GLU A 196 1.73 2.89 -6.02
C GLU A 196 2.77 4.03 -6.02
N PRO A 197 3.92 3.86 -5.33
CA PRO A 197 4.96 4.89 -5.30
C PRO A 197 5.62 5.09 -6.66
N ALA A 198 5.67 4.09 -7.54
CA ALA A 198 6.30 4.22 -8.86
C ALA A 198 5.65 5.34 -9.70
N LEU A 199 4.33 5.53 -9.57
CA LEU A 199 3.58 6.57 -10.29
C LEU A 199 4.09 7.99 -10.03
N ALA A 200 4.77 8.22 -8.89
CA ALA A 200 5.39 9.51 -8.59
C ALA A 200 6.54 9.88 -9.55
N THR A 201 7.14 8.88 -10.20
CA THR A 201 8.25 9.05 -11.14
C THR A 201 7.82 9.10 -12.60
N THR A 202 6.58 8.71 -12.88
CA THR A 202 5.99 8.48 -14.21
C THR A 202 4.54 8.98 -14.25
N PRO A 203 4.30 10.28 -14.02
CA PRO A 203 2.95 10.82 -13.81
C PRO A 203 2.02 10.69 -15.03
N ASP A 204 2.57 10.47 -16.22
CA ASP A 204 1.79 10.28 -17.45
C ASP A 204 1.10 8.90 -17.50
N ASP A 205 1.51 7.94 -16.67
CA ASP A 205 0.99 6.57 -16.65
C ASP A 205 -0.25 6.38 -15.76
N HIS A 206 -0.85 7.48 -15.29
CA HIS A 206 -2.04 7.46 -14.44
C HIS A 206 -3.24 6.71 -15.06
N ALA A 207 -3.30 6.62 -16.39
CA ALA A 207 -4.32 5.85 -17.10
C ALA A 207 -4.15 4.34 -16.90
N ILE A 208 -2.91 3.84 -16.99
CA ILE A 208 -2.59 2.42 -16.76
C ILE A 208 -2.92 2.05 -15.32
N VAL A 209 -2.51 2.88 -14.36
CA VAL A 209 -2.83 2.66 -12.94
C VAL A 209 -4.34 2.69 -12.70
N GLY A 210 -5.06 3.63 -13.33
CA GLY A 210 -6.52 3.70 -13.22
C GLY A 210 -7.21 2.43 -13.69
N GLU A 211 -6.83 1.91 -14.86
CA GLU A 211 -7.38 0.68 -15.42
C GLU A 211 -7.01 -0.55 -14.56
N ALA A 212 -5.77 -0.65 -14.09
CA ALA A 212 -5.33 -1.74 -13.22
C ALA A 212 -6.12 -1.77 -11.89
N LEU A 213 -6.37 -0.60 -11.29
CA LEU A 213 -7.20 -0.48 -10.09
C LEU A 213 -8.67 -0.81 -10.36
N ASP A 214 -9.20 -0.44 -11.54
CA ASP A 214 -10.57 -0.76 -11.92
C ASP A 214 -10.75 -2.28 -12.14
N ARG A 215 -9.75 -2.99 -12.66
CA ARG A 215 -9.73 -4.47 -12.75
C ARG A 215 -9.80 -5.12 -11.37
N ILE A 216 -8.94 -4.68 -10.46
CA ILE A 216 -8.93 -5.14 -9.07
C ILE A 216 -10.30 -4.93 -8.41
N ALA A 217 -10.87 -3.73 -8.57
CA ALA A 217 -12.16 -3.39 -7.98
C ALA A 217 -13.34 -4.19 -8.58
N ALA A 218 -13.27 -4.52 -9.87
CA ALA A 218 -14.31 -5.30 -10.56
C ALA A 218 -14.35 -6.77 -10.08
N GLY A 219 -13.21 -7.35 -9.69
CA GLY A 219 -13.13 -8.66 -9.04
C GLY A 219 -13.74 -8.67 -7.65
N SER A 220 -13.30 -7.76 -6.77
CA SER A 220 -13.77 -7.70 -5.38
C SER A 220 -15.30 -7.55 -5.24
N THR A 221 -15.96 -6.91 -6.22
CA THR A 221 -17.42 -6.73 -6.24
C THR A 221 -18.18 -8.02 -6.56
N ARG A 222 -17.57 -9.00 -7.23
CA ARG A 222 -18.20 -10.30 -7.57
C ARG A 222 -18.22 -11.25 -6.38
N THR A 223 -17.19 -11.25 -5.55
CA THR A 223 -17.02 -12.18 -4.43
C THR A 223 -17.74 -11.70 -3.17
N CYS A 224 -17.85 -10.38 -2.96
CA CYS A 224 -18.42 -9.80 -1.75
C CYS A 224 -19.79 -9.13 -1.98
N GLY A 225 -20.86 -9.92 -1.90
CA GLY A 225 -22.24 -9.41 -1.96
C GLY A 225 -22.65 -8.43 -0.84
N SER A 226 -21.78 -8.11 0.13
CA SER A 226 -22.01 -7.11 1.19
C SER A 226 -20.77 -6.61 1.95
N ALA A 227 -19.54 -7.14 1.74
CA ALA A 227 -18.35 -6.61 2.41
C ALA A 227 -17.69 -5.54 1.52
N CYS A 228 -17.84 -4.27 1.90
CA CYS A 228 -17.25 -3.15 1.16
C CYS A 228 -15.78 -2.96 1.57
N THR A 229 -14.86 -3.41 0.72
CA THR A 229 -13.42 -3.12 0.84
C THR A 229 -13.15 -1.71 0.30
N SER A 230 -12.49 -0.83 1.06
CA SER A 230 -11.95 0.42 0.49
C SER A 230 -10.52 0.24 0.02
N VAL A 231 -10.32 0.23 -1.29
CA VAL A 231 -9.00 0.36 -1.91
C VAL A 231 -8.56 1.82 -1.84
N THR A 232 -7.44 2.09 -1.17
CA THR A 232 -6.81 3.42 -1.14
C THR A 232 -5.45 3.35 -1.82
N ALA A 233 -5.25 4.18 -2.85
CA ALA A 233 -3.97 4.32 -3.54
C ALA A 233 -3.15 5.48 -2.94
N THR A 234 -1.94 5.20 -2.47
CA THR A 234 -1.01 6.22 -1.93
C THR A 234 0.07 6.53 -2.96
N THR A 235 0.30 7.81 -3.27
CA THR A 235 1.42 8.27 -4.11
C THR A 235 2.26 9.32 -3.38
N ARG A 236 3.59 9.30 -3.57
CA ARG A 236 4.47 10.36 -3.05
C ARG A 236 4.43 11.56 -3.98
N GLY A 237 3.89 12.69 -3.53
CA GLY A 237 3.94 13.94 -4.29
C GLY A 237 5.35 14.55 -4.30
N SER A 238 5.90 14.84 -5.47
CA SER A 238 7.08 15.70 -5.64
C SER A 238 6.65 17.18 -5.62
N THR A 239 7.26 18.00 -4.77
CA THR A 239 7.00 19.45 -4.72
C THR A 239 7.51 20.12 -5.99
N PRO A 240 6.74 21.02 -6.65
CA PRO A 240 7.27 21.84 -7.73
C PRO A 240 8.30 22.82 -7.16
N ASN A 241 9.54 22.72 -7.62
CA ASN A 241 10.51 23.81 -7.50
C ASN A 241 10.11 24.90 -8.50
N SER A 242 9.42 25.95 -8.06
CA SER A 242 9.70 27.33 -8.48
C SER A 242 8.72 28.33 -7.89
N THR A 243 9.32 29.41 -7.38
CA THR A 243 8.69 30.66 -7.00
C THR A 243 8.02 31.31 -8.21
N THR A 244 6.71 31.12 -8.41
CA THR A 244 5.89 32.04 -9.21
C THR A 244 4.46 32.03 -8.69
N THR A 245 4.15 33.00 -7.83
CA THR A 245 2.76 33.34 -7.49
C THR A 245 2.10 33.92 -8.73
N ARG A 246 1.26 33.16 -9.42
CA ARG A 246 0.29 33.73 -10.36
C ARG A 246 -1.10 33.15 -10.08
N SER A 247 -1.93 33.99 -9.48
CA SER A 247 -3.37 33.76 -9.35
C SER A 247 -3.98 33.74 -10.74
N THR A 248 -4.42 32.59 -11.21
CA THR A 248 -5.29 32.48 -12.38
C THR A 248 -6.52 31.66 -12.01
N ARG A 249 -7.63 32.41 -11.90
CA ARG A 249 -9.00 31.95 -11.78
C ARG A 249 -9.34 31.11 -13.02
N LEU A 250 -9.50 29.80 -12.87
CA LEU A 250 -9.99 28.94 -13.95
C LEU A 250 -11.52 29.02 -14.01
N THR A 251 -12.00 29.74 -15.01
CA THR A 251 -13.40 29.74 -15.44
C THR A 251 -13.73 28.43 -16.14
N SER A 252 -14.90 27.88 -15.80
CA SER A 252 -15.52 26.70 -16.40
C SER A 252 -15.65 26.82 -17.92
N ASN A 253 -15.17 25.82 -18.66
CA ASN A 253 -15.64 25.55 -20.01
C ASN A 253 -16.12 24.09 -20.09
N SER A 254 -17.36 23.95 -20.52
CA SER A 254 -18.10 22.73 -20.78
C SER A 254 -17.50 21.96 -21.96
N ALA A 255 -17.18 20.69 -21.74
CA ALA A 255 -16.99 19.71 -22.82
C ALA A 255 -18.15 18.70 -22.76
N THR A 256 -18.86 18.59 -23.88
CA THR A 256 -20.07 17.78 -24.07
C THR A 256 -19.68 16.31 -24.27
N THR A 257 -20.09 15.42 -23.38
CA THR A 257 -19.96 13.96 -23.57
C THR A 257 -21.26 13.40 -24.14
N THR A 258 -21.19 12.87 -25.36
CA THR A 258 -22.26 12.15 -26.04
C THR A 258 -22.59 10.86 -25.28
N THR A 259 -23.82 10.75 -24.77
CA THR A 259 -24.31 9.57 -24.06
C THR A 259 -25.07 8.67 -25.03
N SER A 260 -24.60 7.45 -25.27
CA SER A 260 -25.46 6.39 -25.83
C SER A 260 -26.33 5.83 -24.69
N ARG A 261 -27.65 5.93 -24.84
CA ARG A 261 -28.63 5.35 -23.91
C ARG A 261 -28.86 3.88 -24.27
N SER A 262 -28.52 2.97 -23.38
CA SER A 262 -29.29 1.72 -23.23
C SER A 262 -30.12 1.83 -21.96
N THR A 263 -31.43 1.69 -22.11
CA THR A 263 -32.40 1.76 -21.01
C THR A 263 -32.57 0.38 -20.38
N CYS A 264 -32.02 0.18 -19.19
CA CYS A 264 -32.47 -0.86 -18.26
C CYS A 264 -32.85 -0.20 -16.93
N SER A 265 -34.01 -0.62 -16.41
CA SER A 265 -34.68 -0.11 -15.21
C SER A 265 -33.87 -0.29 -13.92
N PRO A 266 -33.96 0.63 -12.94
CA PRO A 266 -33.19 0.55 -11.70
C PRO A 266 -33.82 -0.45 -10.72
N THR A 267 -33.07 -1.48 -10.33
CA THR A 267 -33.31 -2.29 -9.13
C THR A 267 -32.57 -1.66 -7.93
N PRO A 268 -33.04 -1.86 -6.68
CA PRO A 268 -32.54 -1.12 -5.50
C PRO A 268 -31.12 -1.45 -5.06
N ASN A 269 -30.47 -2.48 -5.62
CA ASN A 269 -29.19 -3.01 -5.15
C ASN A 269 -28.02 -2.83 -6.14
N SER A 270 -27.97 -1.73 -6.90
CA SER A 270 -26.79 -1.46 -7.74
C SER A 270 -25.78 -0.59 -6.99
N CYS A 271 -24.77 -1.25 -6.42
CA CYS A 271 -23.63 -0.61 -5.78
C CYS A 271 -22.78 0.13 -6.82
N ARG A 272 -22.38 1.37 -6.53
CA ARG A 272 -21.51 2.20 -7.36
C ARG A 272 -20.30 2.60 -6.54
N ILE A 273 -19.11 2.21 -6.99
CA ILE A 273 -17.83 2.59 -6.38
C ILE A 273 -17.62 4.09 -6.54
N SER A 274 -17.11 4.73 -5.49
CA SER A 274 -16.59 6.10 -5.57
C SER A 274 -15.07 6.09 -5.46
N HIS A 275 -14.38 6.47 -6.52
CA HIS A 275 -12.97 6.85 -6.46
C HIS A 275 -12.83 8.13 -5.64
N SER A 276 -12.28 8.04 -4.44
CA SER A 276 -11.79 9.23 -3.74
C SER A 276 -10.76 8.91 -2.66
N ALA A 277 -9.48 8.95 -3.03
CA ALA A 277 -8.48 9.91 -2.55
C ALA A 277 -7.08 9.37 -2.86
N LEU A 278 -6.34 10.02 -3.77
CA LEU A 278 -4.88 9.98 -3.71
C LEU A 278 -4.47 10.61 -2.38
N SER A 279 -3.86 9.83 -1.50
CA SER A 279 -3.24 10.40 -0.29
C SER A 279 -1.87 10.96 -0.65
N MET A 280 -1.75 12.28 -0.79
CA MET A 280 -0.46 12.97 -0.90
C MET A 280 0.21 13.02 0.48
N CYS A 281 1.22 12.20 0.69
CA CYS A 281 2.05 12.28 1.89
C CYS A 281 2.99 13.50 1.77
N THR A 282 2.62 14.64 2.39
CA THR A 282 3.45 15.85 2.45
C THR A 282 4.36 15.77 3.68
N MET A 283 5.65 15.46 3.51
CA MET A 283 6.63 15.65 4.60
C MET A 283 6.91 17.14 4.79
N ALA A 284 6.46 17.70 5.91
CA ALA A 284 6.97 18.98 6.39
C ALA A 284 8.42 18.80 6.87
N ARG A 285 9.39 19.40 6.16
CA ARG A 285 10.76 19.58 6.65
C ARG A 285 10.71 20.41 7.94
N LEU A 286 10.93 19.77 9.09
CA LEU A 286 11.29 20.46 10.33
C LEU A 286 12.71 21.05 10.14
N ASN A 287 12.78 22.32 9.76
CA ASN A 287 14.02 23.08 9.79
C ASN A 287 14.53 23.13 11.23
N ARG A 288 15.66 22.47 11.51
CA ARG A 288 16.41 22.65 12.76
C ARG A 288 16.79 24.12 12.86
N SER A 289 16.13 24.84 13.77
CA SER A 289 16.52 26.17 14.22
C SER A 289 17.98 26.15 14.67
N THR A 290 18.76 27.03 14.07
CA THR A 290 20.16 27.28 14.40
C THR A 290 20.29 27.74 15.85
N ARG A 291 21.06 26.99 16.64
CA ARG A 291 21.40 27.30 18.03
C ARG A 291 22.18 28.63 18.07
N SER A 292 21.50 29.70 18.46
CA SER A 292 22.13 31.01 18.69
C SER A 292 23.16 30.91 19.81
N LYS A 293 24.42 31.25 19.49
CA LYS A 293 25.50 31.44 20.47
C LYS A 293 25.12 32.62 21.36
N ARG A 294 24.67 32.35 22.59
CA ARG A 294 24.68 33.35 23.66
C ARG A 294 26.12 33.55 24.13
N THR A 295 26.70 34.67 23.73
CA THR A 295 27.85 35.28 24.38
C THR A 295 27.47 35.70 25.80
N SER A 296 28.08 35.10 26.82
CA SER A 296 28.07 35.67 28.17
C SER A 296 29.24 36.65 28.28
N ASN A 297 28.93 37.93 28.34
CA ASN A 297 29.89 38.94 28.79
C ASN A 297 29.16 39.90 29.74
N ARG A 298 29.58 39.91 31.00
CA ARG A 298 29.32 40.82 32.14
C ARG A 298 29.43 40.00 33.43
N ALA A 299 30.11 40.41 34.48
CA ALA A 299 31.04 41.49 34.78
C ALA A 299 31.89 40.98 35.96
#